data_AF-A0A172XRU1-F1
#
_entry.id   AF-A0A172XRU1-F1
#
_cell.length_a   1.000
_cell.length_b   1.000
_cell.length_c   1.000
_cell.angle_alpha   90.00
_cell.angle_beta   90.00
_cell.angle_gamma   90.00
#
_symmetry.space_group_name_H-M   'P 1'
#
loop_
_entity.id
_entity.type
_entity.pdbx_description
1 polymer ?
#
loop_
_entity_poly.entity_id
_entity_poly.type
_entity_poly.pdbx_seq_one_letter_code
_entity_poly.pdbx_strand_id
1 'polypeptide(L)'
;MKRIIGILFAIIVLVSCNSQKVYSDFDISYSKNGGPSPIYENLLIKANNVHYSFEGQGKKIKKEFKLTNEDLKKLDNVLSQNNFRRIQEDRKKLYDNVTTSINVKKGPNEGSKTDASLVMPNYKTNWDNILNAFQEIINNNVKKQ
;
A
#
# COMPACT_ATOMS: atom_id res chain seq x y z
N MET A 1 -21.35 17.69 33.90
CA MET A 1 -20.71 16.37 33.71
C MET A 1 -21.23 15.60 32.50
N LYS A 2 -22.53 15.27 32.39
CA LYS A 2 -23.07 14.51 31.23
C LYS A 2 -22.83 15.14 29.85
N ARG A 3 -22.89 16.48 29.73
CA ARG A 3 -22.57 17.21 28.49
C ARG A 3 -21.10 17.13 28.09
N ILE A 4 -20.19 17.20 29.06
CA ILE A 4 -18.74 17.13 28.82
C ILE A 4 -18.33 15.72 28.39
N ILE A 5 -18.90 14.69 29.03
CA ILE A 5 -18.69 13.29 28.67
C ILE A 5 -19.18 13.02 27.23
N GLY A 6 -20.34 13.56 26.85
CA GLY A 6 -20.87 13.43 25.49
C GLY A 6 -19.98 14.09 24.42
N ILE A 7 -19.43 15.27 24.70
CA ILE A 7 -18.49 15.95 23.80
C ILE A 7 -17.19 15.14 23.68
N LEU A 8 -16.66 14.63 24.79
CA LEU A 8 -15.45 13.81 24.79
C LEU A 8 -15.64 12.52 23.98
N PHE A 9 -16.80 11.87 24.12
CA PHE A 9 -17.15 10.68 23.36
C PHE A 9 -17.27 10.98 21.85
N ALA A 10 -17.88 12.11 21.48
CA ALA A 10 -17.99 12.55 20.09
C ALA A 10 -16.61 12.81 19.46
N ILE A 11 -15.68 13.44 20.19
CA ILE A 11 -14.31 13.69 19.71
C ILE A 11 -13.57 12.37 19.49
N ILE A 12 -13.67 11.41 20.42
CA ILE A 12 -13.02 10.09 20.29
C ILE A 12 -13.54 9.34 19.06
N VAL A 13 -14.85 9.35 18.82
CA VAL A 13 -15.47 8.71 17.64
C VAL A 13 -15.03 9.38 16.33
N LEU A 14 -14.93 10.71 16.31
CA LEU A 14 -14.47 11.45 15.11
C LEU A 14 -13.00 11.16 14.78
N VAL A 15 -12.14 11.07 15.80
CA VAL A 15 -10.71 10.77 15.62
C VAL A 15 -10.50 9.31 15.20
N SER A 16 -11.27 8.37 15.72
CA SER A 16 -11.17 6.95 15.34
C SER A 16 -11.62 6.71 13.90
N CYS A 17 -12.72 7.34 13.45
CA CYS A 17 -13.18 7.27 12.07
C CYS A 17 -12.14 7.81 11.06
N ASN A 18 -11.45 8.91 11.39
CA ASN A 18 -10.43 9.47 10.50
C ASN A 18 -9.20 8.55 10.36
N SER A 19 -8.82 7.83 11.42
CA SER A 19 -7.67 6.93 11.39
C SER A 19 -7.87 5.70 10.50
N GLN A 20 -9.12 5.22 10.38
CA GLN A 20 -9.48 4.11 9.49
C GLN A 20 -9.71 4.57 8.05
N LYS A 21 -10.16 5.82 7.85
CA LYS A 21 -10.44 6.37 6.53
C LYS A 21 -9.23 6.35 5.61
N VAL A 22 -8.01 6.60 6.11
CA VAL A 22 -6.80 6.59 5.26
C VAL A 22 -6.58 5.24 4.58
N TYR A 23 -6.91 4.13 5.26
CA TYR A 23 -6.77 2.76 4.74
C TYR A 23 -7.84 2.37 3.71
N SER A 24 -8.89 3.19 3.54
CA SER A 24 -9.94 2.99 2.55
C SER A 24 -10.01 4.11 1.52
N ASP A 25 -9.38 5.25 1.77
CA ASP A 25 -9.46 6.46 0.96
C ASP A 25 -8.11 6.76 0.28
N PHE A 26 -7.74 5.90 -0.67
CA PHE A 26 -6.54 6.00 -1.50
C PHE A 26 -6.87 5.81 -2.98
N ASP A 27 -6.00 6.32 -3.86
CA ASP A 27 -6.06 6.09 -5.31
C ASP A 27 -5.21 4.89 -5.70
N ILE A 28 -4.02 4.74 -5.11
CA ILE A 28 -3.10 3.62 -5.30
C ILE A 28 -2.60 3.14 -3.93
N SER A 29 -2.54 1.83 -3.71
CA SER A 29 -1.93 1.26 -2.50
C SER A 29 -0.93 0.17 -2.84
N TYR A 30 0.13 0.12 -2.03
CA TYR A 30 1.01 -1.02 -1.87
C TYR A 30 0.89 -1.50 -0.43
N SER A 31 0.66 -2.80 -0.24
CA SER A 31 0.54 -3.41 1.08
C SER A 31 1.33 -4.71 1.11
N LYS A 32 2.29 -4.83 2.01
CA LYS A 32 3.08 -6.03 2.24
C LYS A 32 2.84 -6.54 3.66
N ASN A 33 2.26 -7.72 3.80
CA ASN A 33 1.83 -8.25 5.09
C ASN A 33 1.90 -9.78 5.19
N GLY A 34 1.93 -10.28 6.42
CA GLY A 34 1.98 -11.71 6.73
C GLY A 34 3.32 -12.17 7.27
N GLY A 35 3.60 -13.48 7.14
CA GLY A 35 4.76 -14.13 7.75
C GLY A 35 4.50 -14.64 9.17
N PRO A 36 5.32 -15.59 9.66
CA PRO A 36 5.20 -16.15 11.02
C PRO A 36 5.56 -15.15 12.12
N SER A 37 6.37 -14.15 11.79
CA SER A 37 6.53 -12.92 12.56
C SER A 37 5.87 -11.80 11.74
N PRO A 38 4.59 -11.49 12.00
CA PRO A 38 3.81 -10.64 11.11
C PRO A 38 4.46 -9.29 10.91
N ILE A 39 4.59 -8.90 9.65
CA ILE A 39 4.87 -7.52 9.25
C ILE A 39 3.63 -6.93 8.59
N TYR A 40 3.50 -5.60 8.67
CA TYR A 40 2.47 -4.82 8.02
C TYR A 40 3.12 -3.55 7.49
N GLU A 41 3.42 -3.52 6.20
CA GLU A 41 3.97 -2.36 5.50
C GLU A 41 2.92 -1.84 4.52
N ASN A 42 2.55 -0.58 4.61
CA ASN A 42 1.57 0.06 3.74
C ASN A 42 2.12 1.36 3.19
N LEU A 43 1.87 1.58 1.91
CA LEU A 43 2.07 2.85 1.21
C LEU A 43 0.75 3.20 0.52
N LEU A 44 0.07 4.22 1.02
CA LEU A 44 -1.24 4.64 0.55
C LEU A 44 -1.11 6.01 -0.11
N ILE A 45 -1.39 6.07 -1.41
CA ILE A 45 -1.21 7.26 -2.23
C ILE A 45 -2.59 7.81 -2.57
N LYS A 46 -2.84 9.09 -2.24
CA LYS A 46 -4.03 9.85 -2.63
C LYS A 46 -3.62 11.18 -3.24
N ALA A 47 -3.89 11.34 -4.53
CA ALA A 47 -3.24 12.34 -5.37
C ALA A 47 -1.73 12.32 -5.12
N ASN A 48 -1.15 13.43 -4.64
CA ASN A 48 0.27 13.54 -4.32
C ASN A 48 0.60 13.19 -2.87
N ASN A 49 -0.39 13.01 -1.98
CA ASN A 49 -0.13 12.76 -0.57
C ASN A 49 0.06 11.26 -0.35
N VAL A 50 1.05 10.91 0.47
CA VAL A 50 1.40 9.53 0.76
C VAL A 50 1.45 9.29 2.25
N HIS A 51 0.64 8.33 2.69
CA HIS A 51 0.69 7.76 4.02
C HIS A 51 1.49 6.46 3.98
N TYR A 52 2.63 6.44 4.66
CA TYR A 52 3.42 5.25 4.88
C TYR A 52 3.27 4.77 6.32
N SER A 53 3.05 3.46 6.50
CA SER A 53 3.11 2.81 7.81
C SER A 53 3.85 1.48 7.74
N PHE A 54 4.60 1.19 8.80
CA PHE A 54 5.26 -0.10 8.98
C PHE A 54 5.09 -0.55 10.43
N GLU A 55 4.66 -1.79 10.62
CA GLU A 55 4.59 -2.45 11.91
C GLU A 55 5.13 -3.87 11.80
N GLY A 56 6.17 -4.20 12.55
CA GLY A 56 6.80 -5.52 12.51
C GLY A 56 8.14 -5.52 13.22
N GLN A 57 8.55 -6.68 13.72
CA GLN A 57 9.86 -6.87 14.38
C GLN A 57 10.13 -5.84 15.51
N GLY A 58 9.09 -5.53 16.30
CA GLY A 58 9.18 -4.54 17.40
C GLY A 58 9.30 -3.08 16.95
N LYS A 59 9.22 -2.79 15.65
CA LYS A 59 9.27 -1.43 15.10
C LYS A 59 7.88 -0.99 14.66
N LYS A 60 7.58 0.27 14.90
CA LYS A 60 6.36 0.94 14.43
C LYS A 60 6.74 2.30 13.85
N ILE A 61 6.56 2.46 12.54
CA ILE A 61 6.91 3.67 11.79
C ILE A 61 5.64 4.18 11.13
N LYS A 62 5.44 5.50 11.20
CA LYS A 62 4.45 6.21 10.38
C LYS A 62 5.12 7.44 9.81
N LYS A 63 5.00 7.65 8.50
CA LYS A 63 5.52 8.84 7.81
C LYS A 63 4.49 9.33 6.79
N GLU A 64 4.36 10.64 6.72
CA GLU A 64 3.60 11.33 5.69
C GLU A 64 4.58 12.06 4.79
N PHE A 65 4.41 11.96 3.48
CA PHE A 65 5.21 12.72 2.52
C PHE A 65 4.43 12.99 1.25
N LYS A 66 5.04 13.76 0.33
CA LYS A 66 4.44 14.08 -0.97
C LYS A 66 5.28 13.53 -2.09
N LEU A 67 4.61 12.97 -3.09
CA LEU A 67 5.20 12.63 -4.38
C LEU A 67 5.02 13.79 -5.35
N THR A 68 6.02 14.01 -6.20
CA THR A 68 5.86 14.93 -7.32
C THR A 68 4.93 14.32 -8.37
N ASN A 69 4.41 15.15 -9.27
CA ASN A 69 3.64 14.64 -10.41
C ASN A 69 4.50 13.75 -11.32
N GLU A 70 5.80 14.00 -11.37
CA GLU A 70 6.75 13.18 -12.12
C GLU A 70 6.90 11.79 -11.51
N ASP A 71 7.00 11.68 -10.18
CA ASP A 71 7.04 10.40 -9.48
C ASP A 71 5.77 9.57 -9.76
N LEU A 72 4.60 10.20 -9.70
CA LEU A 72 3.33 9.55 -10.01
C LEU A 72 3.25 9.09 -11.47
N LYS A 73 3.73 9.92 -12.40
CA LYS A 73 3.80 9.57 -13.83
C LYS A 73 4.78 8.42 -14.08
N LYS A 74 5.93 8.41 -13.41
CA LYS A 74 6.90 7.30 -13.47
C LYS A 74 6.25 6.01 -12.95
N LEU A 75 5.54 6.07 -11.83
CA LEU A 75 4.84 4.91 -11.28
C LEU A 75 3.77 4.37 -12.25
N ASP A 76 2.94 5.24 -12.81
CA ASP A 76 1.91 4.85 -13.79
C ASP A 76 2.52 4.22 -15.06
N ASN A 77 3.61 4.81 -15.56
CA ASN A 77 4.38 4.24 -16.68
C ASN A 77 4.90 2.84 -16.36
N VAL A 78 5.47 2.62 -15.16
CA VAL A 78 5.95 1.29 -14.74
C VAL A 78 4.80 0.29 -14.71
N LEU A 79 3.63 0.66 -14.17
CA LEU A 79 2.46 -0.20 -14.15
C LEU A 79 2.01 -0.61 -15.56
N SER A 80 1.95 0.35 -16.49
CA SER A 80 1.55 0.10 -17.87
C SER A 80 2.57 -0.73 -18.64
N GLN A 81 3.86 -0.37 -18.59
CA GLN A 81 4.93 -1.09 -19.29
C GLN A 81 5.07 -2.55 -18.81
N ASN A 82 4.76 -2.80 -17.54
CA ASN A 82 4.79 -4.14 -16.96
C ASN A 82 3.42 -4.84 -17.02
N ASN A 83 2.47 -4.35 -17.83
CA ASN A 83 1.18 -4.98 -18.05
C ASN A 83 0.42 -5.32 -16.75
N PHE A 84 0.44 -4.43 -15.75
CA PHE A 84 -0.12 -4.68 -14.41
C PHE A 84 -1.50 -5.35 -14.44
N ARG A 85 -2.41 -4.86 -15.28
CA ARG A 85 -3.79 -5.40 -15.41
C ARG A 85 -3.84 -6.85 -15.90
N ARG A 86 -2.83 -7.28 -16.65
CA ARG A 86 -2.74 -8.62 -17.26
C ARG A 86 -1.99 -9.62 -16.39
N ILE A 87 -1.33 -9.19 -15.31
CA ILE A 87 -0.64 -10.10 -14.39
C ILE A 87 -1.64 -11.16 -13.91
N GLN A 88 -1.24 -12.42 -14.00
CA GLN A 88 -2.04 -13.57 -13.61
C GLN A 88 -1.39 -14.30 -12.45
N GLU A 89 -2.25 -14.84 -11.61
CA GLU A 89 -1.89 -15.62 -10.43
C GLU A 89 -2.39 -17.06 -10.64
N ASP A 90 -1.60 -18.04 -10.22
CA ASP A 90 -1.89 -19.48 -10.39
C ASP A 90 -3.01 -19.98 -9.45
N ARG A 91 -3.50 -19.10 -8.57
CA ARG A 91 -4.55 -19.33 -7.56
C ARG A 91 -4.19 -20.36 -6.49
N LYS A 92 -2.95 -20.86 -6.46
CA LYS A 92 -2.46 -21.74 -5.40
C LYS A 92 -2.06 -20.88 -4.20
N LYS A 93 -2.92 -20.89 -3.17
CA LYS A 93 -2.67 -20.13 -1.95
C LYS A 93 -1.36 -20.54 -1.30
N LEU A 94 -0.55 -19.53 -0.97
CA LEU A 94 0.64 -19.69 -0.17
C LEU A 94 0.31 -19.24 1.25
N TYR A 95 0.22 -20.20 2.17
CA TYR A 95 -0.05 -19.92 3.58
C TYR A 95 1.21 -19.43 4.30
N ASP A 96 1.02 -18.60 5.32
CA ASP A 96 2.04 -18.12 6.25
C ASP A 96 3.24 -17.38 5.62
N ASN A 97 3.15 -17.02 4.34
CA ASN A 97 4.13 -16.21 3.64
C ASN A 97 3.84 -14.72 3.81
N VAL A 98 4.90 -13.92 3.67
CA VAL A 98 4.76 -12.48 3.46
C VAL A 98 4.29 -12.28 2.03
N THR A 99 3.16 -11.61 1.88
CA THR A 99 2.53 -11.34 0.58
C THR A 99 2.44 -9.85 0.35
N THR A 100 2.47 -9.45 -0.90
CA THR A 100 2.30 -8.10 -1.38
C THR A 100 1.02 -8.00 -2.20
N SER A 101 0.29 -6.92 -2.01
CA SER A 101 -0.89 -6.56 -2.76
C SER A 101 -0.75 -5.14 -3.27
N ILE A 102 -1.12 -4.93 -4.53
CA ILE A 102 -1.23 -3.62 -5.13
C ILE A 102 -2.66 -3.41 -5.58
N ASN A 103 -3.20 -2.23 -5.28
CA ASN A 103 -4.53 -1.84 -5.70
C ASN A 103 -4.49 -0.45 -6.34
N VAL A 104 -5.03 -0.33 -7.54
CA VAL A 104 -5.17 0.93 -8.28
C VAL A 104 -6.66 1.13 -8.48
N LYS A 105 -7.24 2.16 -7.85
CA LYS A 105 -8.69 2.39 -7.87
C LYS A 105 -9.19 3.20 -9.06
N LYS A 106 -8.30 3.95 -9.71
CA LYS A 106 -8.65 4.85 -10.82
C LYS A 106 -7.50 4.94 -11.81
N GLY A 107 -7.85 5.15 -13.09
CA GLY A 107 -6.90 5.39 -14.17
C GLY A 107 -6.69 4.17 -15.08
N PRO A 108 -5.77 4.26 -16.06
CA PRO A 108 -5.57 3.24 -17.09
C PRO A 108 -5.20 1.86 -16.54
N ASN A 109 -4.55 1.85 -15.38
CA ASN A 109 -4.05 0.68 -14.68
C ASN A 109 -4.99 0.20 -13.55
N GLU A 110 -6.27 0.61 -13.54
CA GLU A 110 -7.25 0.17 -12.54
C GLU A 110 -7.30 -1.37 -12.39
N GLY A 111 -7.21 -1.83 -11.15
CA GLY A 111 -7.22 -3.24 -10.81
C GLY A 111 -6.44 -3.55 -9.54
N SER A 112 -6.60 -4.79 -9.06
CA SER A 112 -5.84 -5.33 -7.94
C SER A 112 -5.08 -6.59 -8.35
N LYS A 113 -3.88 -6.75 -7.80
CA LYS A 113 -2.97 -7.89 -8.00
C LYS A 113 -2.25 -8.22 -6.71
N THR A 114 -1.96 -9.50 -6.50
CA THR A 114 -1.23 -9.97 -5.32
C THR A 114 -0.33 -11.15 -5.65
N ASP A 115 0.68 -11.38 -4.81
CA ASP A 115 1.48 -12.62 -4.81
C ASP A 115 1.10 -13.55 -3.63
N ALA A 116 -0.10 -13.39 -3.07
CA ALA A 116 -0.66 -14.34 -2.10
C ALA A 116 -0.92 -15.74 -2.70
N SER A 117 -0.94 -15.82 -4.02
CA SER A 117 -0.69 -17.05 -4.77
C SER A 117 0.48 -16.84 -5.75
N LEU A 118 0.99 -17.90 -6.38
CA LEU A 118 2.17 -17.72 -7.23
C LEU A 118 1.80 -16.87 -8.44
N VAL A 119 2.53 -15.79 -8.65
CA VAL A 119 2.49 -15.05 -9.92
C VAL A 119 2.93 -16.00 -11.02
N MET A 120 2.17 -16.06 -12.10
CA MET A 120 2.47 -16.95 -13.22
C MET A 120 3.88 -16.63 -13.78
N PRO A 121 4.69 -17.64 -14.16
CA PRO A 121 6.10 -17.44 -14.48
C PRO A 121 6.37 -16.36 -15.53
N ASN A 122 5.50 -16.24 -16.53
CA ASN A 122 5.58 -15.25 -17.61
C ASN A 122 5.34 -13.80 -17.15
N TYR A 123 4.81 -13.59 -15.93
CA TYR A 123 4.60 -12.27 -15.33
C TYR A 123 5.51 -11.99 -14.14
N LYS A 124 6.42 -12.90 -13.78
CA LYS A 124 7.27 -12.74 -12.60
C LYS A 124 8.14 -11.48 -12.68
N THR A 125 8.86 -11.29 -13.78
CA THR A 125 9.68 -10.08 -14.00
C THR A 125 8.84 -8.81 -13.99
N ASN A 126 7.64 -8.85 -14.57
CA ASN A 126 6.71 -7.73 -14.57
C ASN A 126 6.30 -7.34 -13.15
N TRP A 127 5.95 -8.33 -12.33
CA TRP A 127 5.61 -8.14 -10.92
C TRP A 127 6.79 -7.56 -10.14
N ASP A 128 7.97 -8.15 -10.28
CA ASP A 128 9.19 -7.71 -9.58
C ASP A 128 9.54 -6.24 -9.92
N ASN A 129 9.43 -5.85 -11.19
CA ASN A 129 9.66 -4.46 -11.62
C ASN A 129 8.68 -3.48 -10.96
N ILE A 130 7.41 -3.86 -10.85
CA ILE A 130 6.39 -3.04 -10.19
C ILE A 130 6.70 -2.93 -8.69
N LEU A 131 7.01 -4.06 -8.02
CA LEU A 131 7.38 -4.06 -6.60
C LEU A 131 8.59 -3.15 -6.33
N ASN A 132 9.60 -3.20 -7.22
CA ASN A 132 10.80 -2.38 -7.11
C ASN A 132 10.49 -0.89 -7.19
N ALA A 133 9.56 -0.45 -8.05
CA ALA A 133 9.16 0.95 -8.13
C ALA A 133 8.51 1.46 -6.82
N PHE A 134 7.65 0.65 -6.20
CA PHE A 134 7.09 1.00 -4.88
C PHE A 134 8.16 1.04 -3.79
N GLN A 135 9.10 0.07 -3.80
CA GLN A 135 10.20 0.05 -2.85
C GLN A 135 11.18 1.21 -3.06
N GLU A 136 11.39 1.67 -4.29
CA GLU A 136 12.18 2.87 -4.59
C GLU A 136 11.56 4.11 -3.92
N ILE A 137 10.25 4.29 -4.04
CA ILE A 137 9.50 5.38 -3.37
C ILE A 137 9.70 5.31 -1.85
N ILE A 138 9.51 4.13 -1.25
CA ILE A 138 9.67 3.93 0.20
C ILE A 138 11.11 4.24 0.63
N ASN A 139 12.11 3.70 -0.07
CA ASN A 139 13.52 3.88 0.28
C ASN A 139 13.94 5.35 0.21
N ASN A 140 13.49 6.08 -0.82
CA ASN A 140 13.84 7.48 -1.01
C ASN A 140 13.23 8.42 0.03
N ASN A 141 12.06 8.10 0.58
CA ASN A 141 11.31 9.00 1.46
C ASN A 141 11.32 8.57 2.93
N VAL A 142 11.53 7.28 3.20
CA VAL A 142 11.46 6.72 4.56
C VAL A 142 12.82 6.34 5.09
N LYS A 143 13.65 5.63 4.31
CA LYS A 143 14.92 5.04 4.77
C LYS A 143 16.15 5.95 4.61
N LYS A 144 16.04 7.03 3.84
CA LYS A 144 17.11 8.06 3.67
C LYS A 144 17.16 9.11 4.79
N GLN A 145 16.44 8.91 5.89
CA GLN A 145 16.45 9.79 7.07
C GLN A 145 17.03 9.07 8.28
#